data_AF-A0A3C0CU11-F1
#
_entry.id   AF-A0A3C0CU11-F1
#
_cell.length_a   1.000
_cell.length_b   1.000
_cell.length_c   1.000
_cell.angle_alpha   90.00
_cell.angle_beta   90.00
_cell.angle_gamma   90.00
#
_symmetry.space_group_name_H-M   'P 1'
#
loop_
_entity.id
_entity.type
_entity.pdbx_description
1 polymer ?
#
loop_
_entity_poly.entity_id
_entity_poly.type
_entity_poly.pdbx_seq_one_letter_code
_entity_poly.pdbx_strand_id
1 'polypeptide(L)' 'QRPNPFPMSIFENVAYGPRIHNLFRGRELEERVEKSLRQAALWDEVKDKLKKSAFELSGGQQQ' A
#
# COMPACT_ATOMS: atom_id res chain seq x y z
N GLN A 1 -13.25 -17.08 6.47
CA GLN A 1 -12.75 -16.54 5.20
C GLN A 1 -11.30 -16.12 5.44
N ARG A 2 -10.32 -16.67 4.71
CA ARG A 2 -8.92 -16.20 4.81
C ARG A 2 -8.83 -14.88 4.04
N PRO A 3 -8.36 -13.75 4.63
CA PRO A 3 -8.08 -12.57 3.83
C PRO A 3 -7.01 -12.97 2.81
N ASN A 4 -7.29 -12.77 1.52
CA ASN A 4 -6.28 -12.87 0.48
C ASN A 4 -5.40 -11.63 0.61
N PRO A 5 -4.23 -11.71 1.27
CA PRO A 5 -3.36 -10.56 1.36
C PRO A 5 -2.70 -10.50 0.00
N PHE A 6 -3.17 -9.58 -0.86
CA PHE A 6 -2.41 -9.30 -2.08
C PHE A 6 -0.96 -9.05 -1.66
N PRO A 7 0.04 -9.67 -2.31
CA PRO A 7 1.46 -9.61 -1.93
C PRO A 7 2.08 -8.25 -2.26
N MET A 8 1.28 -7.20 -2.12
CA MET A 8 1.52 -5.82 -2.49
C MET A 8 1.72 -5.02 -1.20
N SER A 9 2.57 -4.01 -1.27
CA SER A 9 2.73 -3.03 -0.20
C SER A 9 1.41 -2.29 0.11
N ILE A 10 1.31 -1.61 1.26
CA ILE A 10 0.14 -0.79 1.59
C ILE A 10 -0.09 0.25 0.49
N PHE A 11 1.00 0.85 0.00
CA PHE A 11 0.95 1.79 -1.12
C PHE A 11 0.35 1.16 -2.38
N GLU A 12 0.81 -0.04 -2.76
CA GLU A 12 0.34 -0.71 -3.97
C GLU A 12 -1.12 -1.14 -3.88
N ASN A 13 -1.60 -1.56 -2.71
CA ASN A 13 -3.02 -1.85 -2.48
C ASN A 13 -3.90 -0.60 -2.68
N VAL A 14 -3.50 0.55 -2.14
CA VAL A 14 -4.26 1.80 -2.29
C VAL A 14 -4.14 2.37 -3.70
N ALA A 15 -2.97 2.23 -4.32
CA ALA A 15 -2.68 2.70 -5.69
C ALA A 15 -3.28 1.80 -6.78
N TYR A 16 -3.78 0.61 -6.44
CA TYR A 16 -4.27 -0.40 -7.40
C TYR A 16 -5.39 0.15 -8.30
N GLY A 17 -6.42 0.75 -7.69
CA GLY A 17 -7.54 1.35 -8.43
C GLY A 17 -7.08 2.41 -9.45
N PRO A 18 -6.37 3.47 -9.00
CA PRO A 18 -5.85 4.49 -9.92
C PRO A 18 -4.90 3.97 -11.00
N ARG A 19 -4.10 2.94 -10.71
CA ARG A 19 -3.18 2.31 -11.67
C ARG A 19 -3.91 1.53 -12.76
N ILE A 20 -4.95 0.76 -12.42
CA ILE A 20 -5.76 0.02 -13.42
C ILE A 20 -6.37 1.00 -14.43
N HIS A 21 -6.84 2.14 -13.95
CA HIS A 21 -7.45 3.15 -14.82
C HIS A 21 -6.41 4.07 -15.50
N ASN A 22 -5.11 3.82 -15.33
CA ASN A 22 -4.01 4.64 -15.88
C ASN A 22 -4.14 6.14 -15.57
N LEU A 23 -4.83 6.50 -14.49
CA LEU A 23 -5.25 7.88 -14.25
C LEU A 23 -4.09 8.76 -13.77
N PHE A 24 -3.18 8.23 -12.94
CA PHE A 24 -2.13 9.00 -12.28
C PHE A 24 -0.79 8.26 -12.26
N ARG A 25 0.32 9.01 -12.31
CA ARG A 25 1.69 8.47 -12.30
C ARG A 25 2.64 9.32 -11.44
N GLY A 26 3.71 8.70 -10.97
CA GLY A 26 4.75 9.37 -10.18
C GLY A 26 4.19 10.08 -8.95
N ARG A 27 4.57 11.34 -8.76
CA ARG A 27 4.21 12.15 -7.59
C ARG A 27 2.70 12.33 -7.39
N GLU A 28 1.91 12.45 -8.47
CA GLU A 28 0.46 12.62 -8.35
C GLU A 28 -0.22 11.37 -7.75
N LEU A 29 0.30 10.19 -8.06
CA LEU A 29 -0.18 8.94 -7.48
C LEU A 29 0.13 8.89 -5.98
N GLU A 30 1.32 9.33 -5.58
CA GLU A 30 1.73 9.40 -4.17
C GLU A 30 0.84 10.35 -3.36
N GLU A 31 0.61 11.55 -3.87
CA GLU A 31 -0.24 12.56 -3.20
C GLU A 31 -1.69 12.07 -3.03
N ARG A 32 -2.22 11.33 -4.01
CA ARG A 32 -3.57 10.76 -3.92
C ARG A 32 -3.66 9.62 -2.91
N VAL A 33 -2.68 8.73 -2.88
CA VAL A 33 -2.60 7.65 -1.89
C VAL A 33 -2.54 8.25 -0.49
N GLU A 34 -1.68 9.24 -0.27
CA GLU A 34 -1.59 9.97 1.00
C GLU A 34 -2.93 10.62 1.38
N LYS A 35 -3.57 11.32 0.44
CA LYS A 35 -4.87 11.96 0.67
C LYS A 35 -5.94 10.94 1.08
N SER A 36 -6.03 9.80 0.40
CA SER A 36 -6.97 8.74 0.72
C SER A 36 -6.72 8.16 2.11
N LEU A 37 -5.46 7.93 2.47
CA LEU A 37 -5.08 7.44 3.80
C LEU A 37 -5.36 8.45 4.92
N ARG A 38 -5.15 9.75 4.66
CA ARG A 38 -5.49 10.82 5.60
C ARG A 38 -7.00 10.94 5.80
N GLN A 39 -7.79 10.83 4.74
CA GLN A 39 -9.25 10.82 4.82
C GLN A 39 -9.80 9.61 5.58
N ALA A 40 -9.11 8.47 5.51
CA ALA A 40 -9.42 7.28 6.30
C ALA A 40 -8.86 7.33 7.74
N ALA A 41 -8.19 8.41 8.14
CA ALA A 41 -7.47 8.53 9.42
C ALA A 41 -6.40 7.45 9.66
N LEU A 42 -5.90 6.80 8.60
CA LEU A 42 -4.90 5.72 8.68
C LEU A 42 -3.47 6.22 8.44
N TRP A 43 -3.30 7.45 7.94
CA TRP A 43 -2.01 7.98 7.49
C TRP A 43 -0.90 7.85 8.54
N ASP A 44 -1.15 8.29 9.77
CA ASP A 44 -0.12 8.31 10.82
C ASP A 44 0.33 6.91 11.26
N GLU A 45 -0.52 5.90 11.10
CA GLU A 45 -0.21 4.51 11.44
C GLU A 45 0.55 3.77 10.33
N VAL A 46 0.31 4.15 9.06
CA VAL A 46 0.79 3.40 7.90
C VAL A 46 1.90 4.10 7.12
N LYS A 47 2.11 5.41 7.28
CA LYS A 47 3.10 6.21 6.51
C LYS A 47 4.50 5.58 6.49
N ASP A 48 4.95 5.06 7.63
CA ASP A 48 6.29 4.44 7.77
C ASP A 48 6.34 2.98 7.26
N LYS A 49 5.18 2.42 6.91
CA LYS A 49 5.00 1.05 6.41
C LYS A 49 4.51 1.02 4.95
N LEU A 50 4.37 2.17 4.29
CA LEU A 50 3.80 2.26 2.94
C LEU A 50 4.52 1.41 1.90
N LYS A 51 5.85 1.36 1.99
CA LYS A 51 6.72 0.58 1.09
C LYS A 51 7.11 -0.78 1.66
N LYS A 52 6.72 -1.08 2.90
CA LYS A 52 7.02 -2.37 3.50
C LYS A 52 6.16 -3.42 2.81
N SER A 53 6.83 -4.40 2.22
CA SER A 53 6.14 -5.53 1.60
C SER A 53 5.51 -6.38 2.69
N ALA A 54 4.35 -6.99 2.42
CA ALA A 54 3.74 -8.00 3.29
C ALA A 54 4.68 -9.21 3.56
N PHE A 55 5.81 -9.30 2.83
CA PHE A 55 6.86 -10.31 2.96
C PHE A 55 8.05 -9.93 3.86
N GLU A 56 8.13 -8.74 4.46
CA GLU A 56 9.22 -8.41 5.39
C GLU A 56 9.09 -9.08 6.79
N LEU A 57 8.32 -10.17 6.89
CA LEU A 57 8.47 -11.18 7.93
C LEU A 57 9.59 -12.14 7.51
N SER A 58 10.75 -11.93 8.14
CA SER A 58 12.04 -12.64 8.09
C SER A 58 12.11 -13.98 7.34
N GLY A 59 13.15 -14.16 6.53
CA GLY A 59 13.59 -15.45 5.98
C GLY A 59 13.94 -16.52 7.04
N GLY A 60 14.07 -16.16 8.32
CA GLY A 60 14.11 -17.13 9.43
C GLY A 60 12.78 -17.86 9.70
N GLN A 61 11.68 -17.39 9.10
CA GLN A 61 10.39 -18.11 9.02
C GLN A 61 10.13 -18.71 7.63
N GLN A 62 11.10 -18.62 6.71
CA GLN A 62 11.05 -19.21 5.37
C GLN A 62 12.00 -20.41 5.23
N GLN A 63 12.28 -21.14 6.31
CA GLN A 63 12.87 -22.48 6.15
C GLN A 63 11.93 -23.40 5.36
#